data_AF-A0A8J2ZTC0-F1
#
_entry.id   AF-A0A8J2ZTC0-F1
#
_cell.length_a   1.000
_cell.length_b   1.000
_cell.length_c   1.000
_cell.angle_alpha   90.00
_cell.angle_beta   90.00
_cell.angle_gamma   90.00
#
_symmetry.space_group_name_H-M   'P 1'
#
loop_
_entity.id
_entity.type
_entity.pdbx_description
1 polymer ?
#
loop_
_entity_poly.entity_id
_entity_poly.type
_entity_poly.pdbx_seq_one_letter_code
_entity_poly.pdbx_strand_id
1 'polypeptide(L)'
;MKEENKLKEVDLYKPIQNYFLNENYEVYSEVKDCDLAAVKDDALVLVEFKLNLSVDLLIQATKRQRITDCVYIAIPKPKHRLNSKRWADKCHLVRRLELGLIVVSFSGKRAKAEILFHPSTFSRRKSKAKRASIIKEIDGRSADYNVGGMNRAKIMTAYKENCIQIATYLDQHGPLSPKALIEMGTGKKTSSILTKNYYRWFERIRRGIYVLNEKGKQEVKEYPDLVNYYLKGLHPKE
;
A
#
# COMPACT_ATOMS: atom_id res chain seq x y z
N MET A 1 11.08 19.74 -38.34
CA MET A 1 10.63 18.88 -37.21
C MET A 1 11.79 18.01 -36.81
N LYS A 2 12.31 18.11 -35.58
CA LYS A 2 13.29 17.14 -35.08
C LYS A 2 12.51 15.86 -34.78
N GLU A 3 12.82 14.76 -35.46
CA GLU A 3 12.33 13.44 -35.07
C GLU A 3 12.71 13.21 -33.60
N GLU A 4 11.72 13.16 -32.70
CA GLU A 4 11.95 12.63 -31.36
C GLU A 4 12.24 11.15 -31.51
N ASN A 5 13.53 10.82 -31.55
CA ASN A 5 13.98 9.44 -31.67
C ASN A 5 13.45 8.66 -30.46
N LYS A 6 12.49 7.77 -30.71
CA LYS A 6 11.81 7.00 -29.66
C LYS A 6 12.83 6.09 -28.99
N LEU A 7 12.97 6.19 -27.67
CA LEU A 7 13.88 5.37 -26.88
C LEU A 7 13.61 3.86 -27.09
N LYS A 8 14.66 3.10 -27.39
CA LYS A 8 14.66 1.65 -27.61
C LYS A 8 15.47 0.94 -26.53
N GLU A 9 15.26 -0.37 -26.38
CA GLU A 9 15.98 -1.18 -25.38
C GLU A 9 17.49 -1.17 -25.63
N VAL A 10 17.92 -1.19 -26.90
CA VAL A 10 19.34 -1.08 -27.28
C VAL A 10 20.02 0.19 -26.77
N ASP A 11 19.26 1.27 -26.54
CA ASP A 11 19.81 2.53 -26.02
C ASP A 11 20.23 2.41 -24.54
N LEU A 12 19.74 1.39 -23.82
CA LEU A 12 20.16 1.08 -22.45
C LEU A 12 21.51 0.38 -22.40
N TYR A 13 21.86 -0.38 -23.45
CA TYR A 13 23.05 -1.23 -23.46
C TYR A 13 24.34 -0.43 -23.26
N LYS A 14 24.58 0.59 -24.09
CA LYS A 14 25.88 1.30 -24.09
C LYS A 14 26.19 1.98 -22.75
N PRO A 15 25.24 2.68 -22.10
CA PRO A 15 25.47 3.25 -20.76
C PRO A 15 25.80 2.21 -19.69
N ILE A 16 25.16 1.03 -19.73
CA ILE A 16 25.40 -0.07 -18.78
C ILE A 16 26.76 -0.71 -19.05
N GLN A 17 27.08 -1.00 -20.32
CA GLN A 17 28.38 -1.50 -20.73
C GLN A 17 29.50 -0.57 -20.25
N ASN A 18 29.38 0.74 -20.52
CA ASN A 18 30.38 1.71 -20.10
C ASN A 18 30.55 1.75 -18.57
N TYR A 19 29.46 1.56 -17.81
CA TYR A 19 29.55 1.50 -16.35
C TYR A 19 30.44 0.32 -15.90
N PHE A 20 30.16 -0.89 -16.39
CA PHE A 20 30.94 -2.08 -15.99
C PHE A 20 32.38 -2.05 -16.51
N LEU A 21 32.61 -1.58 -17.74
CA LEU A 21 33.97 -1.41 -18.28
C LEU A 21 34.80 -0.45 -17.41
N ASN A 22 34.22 0.66 -16.95
CA ASN A 22 34.91 1.61 -16.07
C ASN A 22 35.22 1.02 -14.68
N GLU A 23 34.46 0.02 -14.24
CA GLU A 23 34.70 -0.73 -13.00
C GLU A 23 35.67 -1.92 -13.21
N ASN A 24 36.33 -1.99 -14.37
CA ASN A 24 37.27 -3.03 -14.80
C ASN A 24 36.64 -4.43 -14.93
N TYR A 25 35.38 -4.50 -15.37
CA TYR A 25 34.79 -5.77 -15.81
C TYR A 25 35.03 -5.99 -17.31
N GLU A 26 35.21 -7.24 -17.70
CA GLU A 26 35.02 -7.67 -19.08
C GLU A 26 33.52 -7.80 -19.35
N VAL A 27 33.02 -7.25 -20.46
CA VAL A 27 31.58 -7.18 -20.75
C VAL A 27 31.25 -7.87 -22.06
N TYR A 28 30.24 -8.72 -22.04
CA TYR A 28 29.75 -9.52 -23.16
C TYR A 28 28.24 -9.30 -23.34
N SER A 29 27.78 -9.13 -24.59
CA SER A 29 26.36 -9.01 -24.94
C SER A 29 25.79 -10.34 -25.43
N GLU A 30 24.50 -10.58 -25.19
CA GLU A 30 23.73 -11.72 -25.72
C GLU A 30 24.30 -13.10 -25.38
N VAL A 31 24.90 -13.24 -24.18
CA VAL A 31 25.46 -14.52 -23.72
C VAL A 31 24.37 -15.36 -23.06
N LYS A 32 24.06 -16.54 -23.62
CA LYS A 32 23.03 -17.47 -23.08
C LYS A 32 21.68 -16.78 -22.84
N ASP A 33 21.24 -15.98 -23.81
CA ASP A 33 20.02 -15.15 -23.78
C ASP A 33 20.00 -14.05 -22.72
N CYS A 34 21.13 -13.73 -22.08
CA CYS A 34 21.23 -12.60 -21.16
C CYS A 34 21.62 -11.34 -21.93
N ASP A 35 20.93 -10.23 -21.66
CA ASP A 35 21.18 -8.97 -22.37
C ASP A 35 22.64 -8.50 -22.18
N LEU A 36 23.17 -8.62 -20.96
CA LEU A 36 24.57 -8.29 -20.66
C LEU A 36 25.13 -9.17 -19.53
N ALA A 37 26.30 -9.75 -19.77
CA ALA A 37 27.12 -10.42 -18.78
C ALA A 37 28.41 -9.62 -18.55
N ALA A 38 28.80 -9.44 -17.28
CA ALA A 38 30.04 -8.79 -16.90
C ALA A 38 30.83 -9.69 -15.95
N VAL A 39 32.12 -9.88 -16.22
CA VAL A 39 33.02 -10.75 -15.45
C VAL A 39 34.20 -9.95 -14.93
N LYS A 40 34.55 -10.15 -13.65
CA LYS A 40 35.76 -9.60 -13.04
C LYS A 40 36.22 -10.56 -11.96
N ASP A 41 37.44 -11.08 -12.10
CA ASP A 41 37.96 -12.14 -11.24
C ASP A 41 36.93 -13.31 -11.20
N ASP A 42 36.51 -13.74 -10.01
CA ASP A 42 35.48 -14.77 -9.82
C ASP A 42 34.04 -14.22 -9.82
N ALA A 43 33.84 -12.91 -9.97
CA ALA A 43 32.51 -12.30 -9.95
C ALA A 43 31.84 -12.34 -11.33
N LEU A 44 30.70 -13.06 -11.42
CA LEU A 44 29.80 -13.03 -12.56
C LEU A 44 28.59 -12.15 -12.27
N VAL A 45 28.45 -11.05 -13.02
CA VAL A 45 27.29 -10.16 -12.99
C VAL A 45 26.42 -10.38 -14.22
N LEU A 46 25.11 -10.55 -14.01
CA LEU A 46 24.14 -10.66 -15.10
C LEU A 46 23.14 -9.50 -15.03
N VAL A 47 22.85 -8.89 -16.18
CA VAL A 47 21.96 -7.73 -16.27
C VAL A 47 20.89 -7.98 -17.33
N GLU A 48 19.64 -7.85 -16.93
CA GLU A 48 18.47 -7.85 -17.82
C GLU A 48 17.91 -6.43 -17.90
N PHE A 49 17.46 -5.96 -19.06
CA PHE A 49 16.95 -4.59 -19.16
C PHE A 49 15.76 -4.41 -20.10
N LYS A 50 14.83 -3.56 -19.66
CA LYS A 50 13.62 -3.20 -20.41
C LYS A 50 13.32 -1.71 -20.26
N LEU A 51 12.53 -1.16 -21.18
CA LEU A 51 12.09 0.25 -21.10
C LEU A 51 11.19 0.54 -19.90
N ASN A 52 10.61 -0.50 -19.29
CA ASN A 52 9.75 -0.39 -18.12
C ASN A 52 10.04 -1.53 -17.15
N LEU A 53 9.80 -1.28 -15.85
CA LEU A 53 9.75 -2.34 -14.86
C LEU A 53 8.49 -3.18 -15.07
N SER A 54 8.61 -4.27 -15.84
CA SER A 54 7.55 -5.23 -16.16
C SER A 54 7.71 -6.52 -15.37
N VAL A 55 6.66 -7.35 -15.35
CA VAL A 55 6.73 -8.70 -14.76
C VAL A 55 7.71 -9.58 -15.55
N ASP A 56 7.74 -9.45 -16.88
CA ASP A 56 8.65 -10.21 -17.73
C ASP A 56 10.12 -9.94 -17.38
N LEU A 57 10.50 -8.68 -17.17
CA LEU A 57 11.86 -8.31 -16.73
C LEU A 57 12.21 -8.97 -15.40
N LEU A 58 11.27 -9.00 -14.45
CA LEU A 58 11.49 -9.65 -13.15
C LEU A 58 11.61 -11.17 -13.31
N ILE A 59 10.82 -11.80 -14.19
CA ILE A 59 10.91 -13.23 -14.48
C ILE A 59 12.26 -13.58 -15.11
N GLN A 60 12.71 -12.79 -16.10
CA GLN A 60 14.02 -12.99 -16.73
C GLN A 60 15.15 -12.88 -15.70
N ALA A 61 15.17 -11.82 -14.91
CA ALA A 61 16.20 -11.61 -13.89
C ALA A 61 16.20 -12.70 -12.80
N THR A 62 15.03 -13.09 -12.30
CA THR A 62 14.94 -14.16 -11.29
C THR A 62 15.36 -15.53 -11.84
N LYS A 63 15.19 -15.80 -13.14
CA LYS A 63 15.79 -17.00 -13.77
C LYS A 63 17.32 -16.96 -13.74
N ARG A 64 17.94 -15.79 -13.90
CA ARG A 64 19.41 -15.62 -13.83
C ARG A 64 19.98 -15.84 -12.44
N GLN A 65 19.18 -15.69 -11.38
CA GLN A 65 19.61 -15.97 -10.01
C GLN A 65 19.96 -17.45 -9.78
N ARG A 66 19.57 -18.35 -10.67
CA ARG A 66 20.02 -19.76 -10.67
C ARG A 66 21.50 -19.93 -11.05
N ILE A 67 22.13 -18.86 -11.55
CA ILE A 67 23.51 -18.85 -12.07
C ILE A 67 24.43 -18.05 -11.15
N THR A 68 23.97 -16.91 -10.64
CA THR A 68 24.74 -16.00 -9.77
C THR A 68 23.80 -15.20 -8.86
N ASP A 69 24.27 -14.78 -7.69
CA ASP A 69 23.54 -13.85 -6.81
C ASP A 69 23.68 -12.38 -7.27
N CYS A 70 24.66 -12.10 -8.14
CA CYS A 70 24.94 -10.76 -8.67
C CYS A 70 24.07 -10.42 -9.88
N VAL A 71 22.75 -10.43 -9.73
CA VAL A 71 21.80 -10.12 -10.81
C VAL A 71 21.22 -8.71 -10.67
N TYR A 72 21.23 -7.96 -11.77
CA TYR A 72 20.65 -6.63 -11.85
C TYR A 72 19.55 -6.58 -12.89
N ILE A 73 18.57 -5.71 -12.65
CA ILE A 73 17.68 -5.21 -13.69
C ILE A 73 18.04 -3.77 -14.02
N ALA A 74 17.92 -3.37 -15.28
CA ALA A 74 18.08 -1.98 -15.68
C ALA A 74 16.85 -1.43 -16.42
N ILE A 75 16.51 -0.18 -16.12
CA ILE A 75 15.41 0.55 -16.76
C ILE A 75 15.81 2.02 -17.00
N PRO A 76 15.13 2.75 -17.90
CA PRO A 76 15.25 4.20 -17.99
C PRO A 76 14.90 4.86 -16.64
N LYS A 77 15.65 5.90 -16.26
CA LYS A 77 15.36 6.69 -15.06
C LYS A 77 13.96 7.27 -15.16
N PRO A 78 13.04 6.96 -14.22
CA PRO A 78 11.67 7.42 -14.30
C PRO A 78 11.60 8.96 -14.33
N LYS A 79 10.74 9.51 -15.19
CA LYS A 79 10.46 10.96 -15.24
C LYS A 79 9.67 11.45 -14.00
N HIS A 80 9.01 10.54 -13.29
CA HIS A 80 8.21 10.86 -12.10
C HIS A 80 9.08 10.97 -10.84
N ARG A 81 8.53 11.60 -9.79
CA ARG A 81 9.26 11.80 -8.53
C ARG A 81 9.68 10.45 -7.91
N LEU A 82 11.00 10.28 -7.75
CA LEU A 82 11.62 9.12 -7.12
C LEU A 82 11.32 8.99 -5.61
N ASN A 83 10.66 9.97 -5.00
CA ASN A 83 10.18 9.90 -3.62
C ASN A 83 8.71 9.47 -3.49
N SER A 84 8.06 9.06 -4.60
CA SER A 84 6.67 8.62 -4.56
C SER A 84 6.52 7.24 -3.90
N LYS A 85 5.41 7.03 -3.18
CA LYS A 85 5.05 5.74 -2.58
C LYS A 85 5.08 4.61 -3.61
N ARG A 86 4.55 4.84 -4.81
CA ARG A 86 4.53 3.86 -5.91
C ARG A 86 5.94 3.43 -6.33
N TRP A 87 6.90 4.37 -6.35
CA TRP A 87 8.29 4.05 -6.65
C TRP A 87 8.94 3.26 -5.51
N ALA A 88 8.69 3.67 -4.26
CA ALA A 88 9.16 2.94 -3.08
C ALA A 88 8.64 1.49 -3.07
N ASP A 89 7.36 1.26 -3.41
CA ASP A 89 6.76 -0.07 -3.50
C ASP A 89 7.41 -0.93 -4.61
N LYS A 90 7.73 -0.32 -5.77
CA LYS A 90 8.49 -0.99 -6.84
C LYS A 90 9.89 -1.38 -6.37
N CYS A 91 10.64 -0.47 -5.79
CA CYS A 91 11.97 -0.75 -5.24
C CYS A 91 11.91 -1.83 -4.15
N HIS A 92 10.88 -1.82 -3.31
CA HIS A 92 10.66 -2.85 -2.30
C HIS A 92 10.46 -4.23 -2.92
N LEU A 93 9.68 -4.34 -4.02
CA LEU A 93 9.52 -5.60 -4.76
C LEU A 93 10.85 -6.10 -5.31
N VAL A 94 11.62 -5.25 -5.98
CA VAL A 94 12.93 -5.63 -6.55
C VAL A 94 13.89 -6.11 -5.46
N ARG A 95 13.97 -5.39 -4.34
CA ARG A 95 14.76 -5.82 -3.17
C ARG A 95 14.27 -7.13 -2.58
N ARG A 96 12.94 -7.38 -2.57
CA ARG A 96 12.36 -8.63 -2.06
C ARG A 96 12.67 -9.84 -2.95
N LEU A 97 12.94 -9.59 -4.22
CA LEU A 97 13.48 -10.56 -5.17
C LEU A 97 15.00 -10.64 -5.11
N GLU A 98 15.66 -9.86 -4.23
CA GLU A 98 17.12 -9.84 -4.04
C GLU A 98 17.89 -9.42 -5.31
N LEU A 99 17.25 -8.64 -6.18
CA LEU A 99 17.85 -8.10 -7.39
C LEU A 99 18.46 -6.72 -7.14
N GLY A 100 19.52 -6.38 -7.88
CA GLY A 100 20.00 -5.02 -8.01
C GLY A 100 19.17 -4.21 -9.00
N LEU A 101 19.17 -2.88 -8.85
CA LEU A 101 18.49 -1.97 -9.77
C LEU A 101 19.46 -0.93 -10.32
N ILE A 102 19.57 -0.90 -11.64
CA ILE A 102 20.28 0.11 -12.41
C ILE A 102 19.24 1.03 -13.06
N VAL A 103 19.49 2.35 -13.02
CA VAL A 103 18.72 3.31 -13.81
C VAL A 103 19.60 4.01 -14.82
N VAL A 104 19.09 4.19 -16.03
CA VAL A 104 19.79 4.89 -17.11
C VAL A 104 19.15 6.25 -17.34
N SER A 105 19.90 7.32 -17.09
CA SER A 105 19.48 8.68 -17.38
C SER A 105 19.84 9.08 -18.80
N PHE A 106 18.88 9.67 -19.52
CA PHE A 106 19.06 10.25 -20.85
C PHE A 106 18.93 11.79 -20.86
N SER A 107 18.80 12.43 -19.70
CA SER A 107 18.49 13.86 -19.57
C SER A 107 19.70 14.80 -19.64
N GLY A 108 20.81 14.39 -20.26
CA GLY A 108 22.06 15.15 -20.30
C GLY A 108 22.85 14.94 -21.59
N LYS A 109 24.05 15.51 -21.69
CA LYS A 109 24.91 15.42 -22.90
C LYS A 109 25.27 13.98 -23.27
N ARG A 110 25.29 13.07 -22.30
CA ARG A 110 25.55 11.63 -22.48
C ARG A 110 24.60 10.84 -21.58
N ALA A 111 24.16 9.69 -22.08
CA ALA A 111 23.40 8.75 -21.28
C ALA A 111 24.31 8.13 -20.19
N LYS A 112 23.78 7.95 -18.98
CA LYS A 112 24.55 7.48 -17.81
C LYS A 112 23.77 6.43 -17.03
N ALA A 113 24.40 5.29 -16.76
CA ALA A 113 23.90 4.28 -15.85
C ALA A 113 24.29 4.60 -14.39
N GLU A 114 23.38 4.33 -13.47
CA GLU A 114 23.52 4.55 -12.02
C GLU A 114 22.94 3.34 -11.29
N ILE A 115 23.72 2.69 -10.42
CA ILE A 115 23.20 1.66 -9.52
C ILE A 115 22.45 2.34 -8.39
N LEU A 116 21.13 2.12 -8.30
CA LEU A 116 20.32 2.60 -7.18
C LEU A 116 20.50 1.74 -5.94
N PHE A 117 20.66 0.43 -6.14
CA PHE A 117 21.02 -0.51 -5.08
C PHE A 117 21.53 -1.82 -5.68
N HIS A 118 22.45 -2.45 -4.96
CA HIS A 118 23.00 -3.77 -5.28
C HIS A 118 22.04 -4.90 -4.87
N PRO A 119 22.11 -6.08 -5.51
CA PRO A 119 21.47 -7.28 -5.02
C PRO A 119 21.96 -7.57 -3.59
N SER A 120 21.04 -7.94 -2.71
CA SER A 120 21.33 -8.22 -1.31
C SER A 120 20.21 -9.06 -0.70
N THR A 121 20.56 -9.87 0.29
CA THR A 121 19.60 -10.74 1.00
C THR A 121 18.47 -9.92 1.62
N PHE A 122 17.23 -10.41 1.52
CA PHE A 122 16.05 -9.68 1.95
C PHE A 122 15.38 -10.28 3.19
N SER A 123 15.33 -9.50 4.27
CA SER A 123 14.65 -9.91 5.50
C SER A 123 13.13 -9.74 5.42
N ARG A 124 12.38 -10.84 5.44
CA ARG A 124 10.91 -10.87 5.37
C ARG A 124 10.22 -10.60 6.73
N ARG A 125 10.67 -9.59 7.46
CA ARG A 125 10.11 -9.25 8.79
C ARG A 125 8.65 -8.84 8.67
N LYS A 126 7.78 -9.55 9.39
CA LYS A 126 6.35 -9.23 9.48
C LYS A 126 6.14 -8.11 10.49
N SER A 127 5.30 -7.12 10.15
CA SER A 127 4.90 -6.08 11.10
C SER A 127 3.86 -6.64 12.07
N LYS A 128 4.30 -7.04 13.26
CA LYS A 128 3.42 -7.50 14.35
C LYS A 128 2.38 -6.44 14.71
N ALA A 129 2.77 -5.17 14.73
CA ALA A 129 1.89 -4.04 15.00
C ALA A 129 0.77 -3.88 13.95
N LYS A 130 1.10 -3.93 12.66
CA LYS A 130 0.07 -3.87 11.59
C LYS A 130 -0.88 -5.06 11.66
N ARG A 131 -0.35 -6.27 11.90
CA ARG A 131 -1.18 -7.47 12.10
C ARG A 131 -2.15 -7.29 13.26
N ALA A 132 -1.66 -6.86 14.42
CA ALA A 132 -2.49 -6.63 15.60
C ALA A 132 -3.55 -5.55 15.36
N SER A 133 -3.22 -4.49 14.62
CA SER A 133 -4.17 -3.45 14.24
C SER A 133 -5.32 -3.98 13.37
N ILE A 134 -5.01 -4.85 12.40
CA ILE A 134 -6.03 -5.48 11.54
C ILE A 134 -6.93 -6.40 12.35
N ILE A 135 -6.35 -7.24 13.21
CA ILE A 135 -7.12 -8.14 14.09
C ILE A 135 -8.06 -7.32 14.99
N LYS A 136 -7.55 -6.26 15.62
CA LYS A 136 -8.35 -5.35 16.45
C LYS A 136 -9.48 -4.66 15.69
N GLU A 137 -9.27 -4.38 14.40
CA GLU A 137 -10.32 -3.82 13.56
C GLU A 137 -11.42 -4.85 13.28
N ILE A 138 -11.04 -6.11 13.02
CA ILE A 138 -11.98 -7.23 12.80
C ILE A 138 -12.77 -7.52 14.08
N ASP A 139 -12.09 -7.70 15.21
CA ASP A 139 -12.72 -7.99 16.51
C ASP A 139 -13.65 -6.85 16.99
N GLY A 140 -13.47 -5.64 16.45
CA GLY A 140 -14.30 -4.50 16.77
C GLY A 140 -15.58 -4.38 15.94
N ARG A 141 -15.83 -5.29 14.98
CA ARG A 141 -17.02 -5.28 14.12
C ARG A 141 -18.05 -6.31 14.60
N SER A 142 -19.33 -5.96 14.52
CA SER A 142 -20.44 -6.83 14.95
C SER A 142 -20.90 -7.79 13.84
N ALA A 143 -20.61 -7.49 12.57
CA ALA A 143 -20.77 -8.41 11.44
C ALA A 143 -19.91 -8.01 10.22
N ASP A 144 -19.88 -8.89 9.21
CA ASP A 144 -19.21 -8.62 7.93
C ASP A 144 -20.14 -7.87 6.96
N TYR A 145 -20.19 -6.55 7.13
CA TYR A 145 -21.03 -5.67 6.30
C TYR A 145 -20.33 -5.20 5.01
N ASN A 146 -19.12 -5.67 4.71
CA ASN A 146 -18.38 -5.26 3.52
C ASN A 146 -18.33 -6.42 2.51
N VAL A 147 -18.98 -6.27 1.36
CA VAL A 147 -18.77 -7.19 0.24
C VAL A 147 -17.38 -6.93 -0.36
N GLY A 148 -16.53 -7.96 -0.38
CA GLY A 148 -15.18 -7.88 -0.94
C GLY A 148 -15.19 -7.49 -2.42
N GLY A 149 -14.25 -6.63 -2.84
CA GLY A 149 -14.02 -6.27 -4.24
C GLY A 149 -14.84 -5.09 -4.79
N MET A 150 -15.72 -4.47 -4.01
CA MET A 150 -16.49 -3.30 -4.46
C MET A 150 -15.69 -1.99 -4.34
N ASN A 151 -15.21 -1.44 -5.45
CA ASN A 151 -14.36 -0.26 -5.53
C ASN A 151 -14.98 1.09 -5.10
N ARG A 152 -16.22 1.13 -4.57
CA ARG A 152 -16.94 2.37 -4.24
C ARG A 152 -17.86 2.33 -3.01
N ALA A 153 -17.92 1.22 -2.25
CA ALA A 153 -18.69 1.21 -1.01
C ALA A 153 -17.96 2.00 0.09
N LYS A 154 -18.68 2.83 0.86
CA LYS A 154 -18.13 3.54 2.04
C LYS A 154 -17.68 2.48 3.07
N ILE A 155 -16.38 2.15 3.09
CA ILE A 155 -15.78 1.13 3.96
C ILE A 155 -16.33 1.23 5.39
N MET A 156 -17.00 0.18 5.87
CA MET A 156 -17.46 0.12 7.26
C MET A 156 -16.27 -0.22 8.16
N THR A 157 -15.99 0.67 9.12
CA THR A 157 -14.95 0.48 10.14
C THR A 157 -15.61 0.30 11.50
N ALA A 158 -14.95 -0.39 12.45
CA ALA A 158 -15.43 -0.54 13.82
C ALA A 158 -15.73 0.81 14.51
N TYR A 159 -15.01 1.88 14.15
CA TYR A 159 -15.29 3.22 14.64
C TYR A 159 -16.63 3.75 14.12
N LYS A 160 -16.87 3.64 12.81
CA LYS A 160 -18.11 4.12 12.18
C LYS A 160 -19.31 3.31 12.62
N GLU A 161 -19.14 2.00 12.73
CA GLU A 161 -20.16 1.09 13.25
C GLU A 161 -20.56 1.46 14.69
N ASN A 162 -19.60 1.71 15.58
CA ASN A 162 -19.91 2.17 16.94
C ASN A 162 -20.55 3.57 16.96
N CYS A 163 -20.18 4.48 16.05
CA CYS A 163 -20.90 5.75 15.89
C CYS A 163 -22.36 5.55 15.49
N ILE A 164 -22.64 4.60 14.58
CA ILE A 164 -24.00 4.26 14.14
C ILE A 164 -24.77 3.65 15.32
N GLN A 165 -24.19 2.71 16.06
CA GLN A 165 -24.81 2.13 17.26
C GLN A 165 -25.19 3.20 18.29
N ILE A 166 -24.25 4.09 18.63
CA ILE A 166 -24.51 5.20 19.57
C ILE A 166 -25.63 6.10 19.04
N ALA A 167 -25.61 6.42 17.75
CA ALA A 167 -26.64 7.24 17.14
C ALA A 167 -28.02 6.56 17.20
N THR A 168 -28.12 5.28 16.87
CA THR A 168 -29.36 4.50 16.96
C THR A 168 -29.93 4.53 18.39
N TYR A 169 -29.09 4.36 19.41
CA TYR A 169 -29.56 4.38 20.80
C TYR A 169 -30.01 5.77 21.25
N LEU A 170 -29.31 6.82 20.85
CA LEU A 170 -29.69 8.21 21.14
C LEU A 170 -30.98 8.64 20.41
N ASP A 171 -31.22 8.13 19.20
CA ASP A 171 -32.45 8.40 18.46
C ASP A 171 -33.65 7.71 19.12
N GLN A 172 -33.46 6.47 19.57
CA GLN A 172 -34.53 5.66 20.17
C GLN A 172 -34.88 6.04 21.62
N HIS A 173 -33.87 6.38 22.44
CA HIS A 173 -34.07 6.63 23.88
C HIS A 173 -33.92 8.11 24.26
N GLY A 174 -33.58 8.98 23.31
CA GLY A 174 -33.37 10.40 23.56
C GLY A 174 -32.03 10.71 24.26
N PRO A 175 -31.96 11.78 25.05
CA PRO A 175 -30.71 12.22 25.66
C PRO A 175 -30.14 11.20 26.66
N LEU A 176 -28.93 10.71 26.40
CA LEU A 176 -28.26 9.71 27.26
C LEU A 176 -26.86 10.14 27.68
N SER A 177 -26.39 9.54 28.77
CA SER A 177 -24.99 9.65 29.20
C SER A 177 -24.10 8.62 28.50
N PRO A 178 -22.78 8.88 28.35
CA PRO A 178 -21.85 7.88 27.84
C PRO A 178 -21.87 6.57 28.65
N LYS A 179 -22.10 6.65 29.96
CA LYS A 179 -22.20 5.48 30.84
C LYS A 179 -23.41 4.61 30.47
N ALA A 180 -24.59 5.24 30.33
CA ALA A 180 -25.80 4.53 29.94
C ALA A 180 -25.65 3.86 28.57
N LEU A 181 -25.07 4.55 27.59
CA LEU A 181 -24.79 3.98 26.27
C LEU A 181 -23.85 2.76 26.34
N ILE A 182 -22.84 2.79 27.21
CA ILE A 182 -21.93 1.63 27.40
C ILE A 182 -22.68 0.47 28.05
N GLU A 183 -23.53 0.74 29.05
CA GLU A 183 -24.36 -0.28 29.70
C GLU A 183 -25.36 -0.94 28.73
N MET A 184 -25.81 -0.20 27.71
CA MET A 184 -26.63 -0.72 26.60
C MET A 184 -25.83 -1.49 25.53
N GLY A 185 -24.53 -1.68 25.73
CA GLY A 185 -23.68 -2.51 24.86
C GLY A 185 -22.94 -1.76 23.76
N THR A 186 -22.84 -0.42 23.81
CA THR A 186 -21.90 0.30 22.93
C THR A 186 -20.43 0.05 23.32
N GLY A 187 -19.49 0.31 22.41
CA GLY A 187 -18.09 -0.01 22.66
C GLY A 187 -17.43 0.82 23.78
N LYS A 188 -16.41 0.28 24.45
CA LYS A 188 -15.66 0.96 25.54
C LYS A 188 -15.13 2.38 25.24
N LYS A 189 -15.09 2.77 23.96
CA LYS A 189 -14.64 4.09 23.47
C LYS A 189 -15.76 5.11 23.29
N THR A 190 -17.00 4.81 23.67
CA THR A 190 -18.18 5.69 23.50
C THR A 190 -17.94 7.12 23.98
N SER A 191 -17.37 7.32 25.18
CA SER A 191 -17.04 8.66 25.69
C SER A 191 -16.08 9.44 24.76
N SER A 192 -15.09 8.76 24.18
CA SER A 192 -14.14 9.38 23.25
C SER A 192 -14.79 9.70 21.90
N ILE A 193 -15.68 8.82 21.41
CA ILE A 193 -16.44 9.03 20.17
C ILE A 193 -17.33 10.27 20.29
N LEU A 194 -18.11 10.36 21.37
CA LEU A 194 -19.00 11.49 21.65
C LEU A 194 -18.23 12.81 21.80
N THR A 195 -17.04 12.77 22.41
CA THR A 195 -16.22 13.96 22.63
C THR A 195 -15.50 14.43 21.36
N LYS A 196 -14.90 13.50 20.60
CA LYS A 196 -14.17 13.84 19.37
C LYS A 196 -15.11 14.17 18.22
N ASN A 197 -16.26 13.50 18.17
CA ASN A 197 -17.38 13.77 17.28
C ASN A 197 -16.97 14.01 15.82
N TYR A 198 -16.09 13.16 15.27
CA TYR A 198 -15.53 13.34 13.91
C TYR A 198 -16.60 13.51 12.81
N TYR A 199 -17.75 12.83 12.95
CA TYR A 199 -18.87 12.93 12.01
C TYR A 199 -19.82 14.10 12.29
N ARG A 200 -19.69 14.74 13.47
CA ARG A 200 -20.56 15.82 13.95
C ARG A 200 -22.03 15.42 14.10
N TRP A 201 -22.29 14.20 14.54
CA TRP A 201 -23.64 13.67 14.77
C TRP A 201 -24.17 13.96 16.17
N PHE A 202 -23.26 14.12 17.14
CA PHE A 202 -23.64 14.22 18.56
C PHE A 202 -23.57 15.65 19.06
N GLU A 203 -24.51 16.05 19.92
CA GLU A 203 -24.50 17.34 20.59
C GLU A 203 -24.58 17.14 22.11
N ARG A 204 -23.77 17.90 22.85
CA ARG A 204 -23.76 17.84 24.32
C ARG A 204 -24.67 18.93 24.86
N ILE A 205 -25.86 18.55 25.33
CA ILE A 205 -26.87 19.51 25.82
C ILE A 205 -26.61 19.95 27.27
N ARG A 206 -26.01 19.08 28.09
CA ARG A 206 -25.62 19.36 29.50
C ARG A 206 -24.40 18.54 29.88
N ARG A 207 -23.89 18.71 31.11
CA ARG A 207 -22.70 17.97 31.56
C ARG A 207 -22.93 16.46 31.49
N GLY A 208 -22.22 15.80 30.57
CA GLY A 208 -22.27 14.34 30.41
C GLY A 208 -23.53 13.80 29.73
N ILE A 209 -24.38 14.65 29.14
CA ILE A 209 -25.61 14.23 28.44
C ILE A 209 -25.54 14.65 26.98
N TYR A 210 -25.78 13.70 26.07
CA TYR A 210 -25.66 13.87 24.63
C TYR A 210 -26.97 13.54 23.92
N VAL A 211 -27.19 14.16 22.76
CA VAL A 211 -28.31 13.90 21.85
C VAL A 211 -27.80 13.67 20.43
N LEU A 212 -28.59 12.99 19.61
CA LEU A 212 -28.36 12.90 18.17
C LEU A 212 -28.96 14.13 17.48
N ASN A 213 -28.14 14.86 16.72
CA ASN A 213 -28.60 16.02 15.95
C ASN A 213 -29.21 15.60 14.60
N GLU A 214 -29.82 16.57 13.90
CA GLU A 214 -30.53 16.33 12.64
C GLU A 214 -29.63 15.75 11.55
N LYS A 215 -28.36 16.19 11.48
CA LYS A 215 -27.38 15.64 10.55
C LYS A 215 -27.14 14.14 10.82
N GLY A 216 -26.97 13.77 12.08
CA GLY A 216 -26.82 12.37 12.50
C GLY A 216 -28.04 11.53 12.13
N LYS A 217 -29.25 12.04 12.37
CA LYS A 217 -30.51 11.37 12.00
C LYS A 217 -30.61 11.11 10.49
N GLN A 218 -30.14 12.03 9.67
CA GLN A 218 -30.17 11.88 8.21
C GLN A 218 -29.09 10.90 7.71
N GLU A 219 -27.85 11.05 8.16
CA GLU A 219 -26.74 10.22 7.66
C GLU A 219 -26.81 8.77 8.15
N VAL A 220 -27.36 8.52 9.35
CA VAL A 220 -27.51 7.16 9.88
C VAL A 220 -28.53 6.33 9.07
N LYS A 221 -29.52 6.98 8.44
CA LYS A 221 -30.49 6.32 7.55
C LYS A 221 -29.86 5.72 6.29
N GLU A 222 -28.63 6.13 5.93
CA GLU A 222 -27.87 5.48 4.85
C GLU A 222 -27.42 4.05 5.20
N TYR A 223 -27.58 3.61 6.46
CA TYR A 223 -27.14 2.30 6.97
C TYR A 223 -28.30 1.50 7.59
N PRO A 224 -29.40 1.23 6.85
CA PRO A 224 -30.61 0.63 7.40
C PRO A 224 -30.37 -0.75 8.04
N ASP A 225 -29.48 -1.57 7.47
CA ASP A 225 -29.17 -2.90 8.00
C ASP A 225 -28.54 -2.84 9.40
N LEU A 226 -27.60 -1.91 9.61
CA LEU A 226 -26.94 -1.71 10.90
C LEU A 226 -27.91 -1.13 11.94
N VAL A 227 -28.72 -0.16 11.54
CA VAL A 227 -29.75 0.41 12.43
C VAL A 227 -30.72 -0.69 12.86
N ASN A 228 -31.21 -1.50 11.92
CA ASN A 228 -32.10 -2.62 12.21
C ASN A 228 -31.44 -3.68 13.11
N TYR A 229 -30.16 -3.98 12.89
CA TYR A 229 -29.40 -4.90 13.74
C TYR A 229 -29.37 -4.41 15.19
N TYR A 230 -29.02 -3.15 15.42
CA TYR A 230 -28.95 -2.59 16.77
C TYR A 230 -30.32 -2.37 17.43
N LEU A 231 -31.36 -2.04 16.66
CA LEU A 231 -32.73 -1.99 17.16
C LEU A 231 -33.24 -3.38 17.59
N LYS A 232 -32.93 -4.44 16.82
CA LYS A 232 -33.28 -5.82 17.20
C LYS A 232 -32.53 -6.28 18.47
N GLY A 233 -31.30 -5.83 18.67
CA GLY A 233 -30.54 -6.12 19.88
C GLY A 233 -31.12 -5.48 21.16
N LEU A 234 -31.89 -4.40 21.04
CA LEU A 234 -32.59 -3.75 22.16
C LEU A 234 -33.87 -4.49 22.59
N HIS A 235 -34.43 -5.32 21.71
CA HIS A 235 -35.61 -6.14 21.95
C HIS A 235 -35.32 -7.61 21.61
N PRO A 236 -34.60 -8.35 22.46
CA PRO A 236 -34.51 -9.79 22.29
C PRO A 236 -35.94 -10.35 22.30
N LYS A 237 -36.32 -11.12 21.29
CA LYS A 237 -37.60 -11.83 21.31
C LYS A 237 -37.70 -12.61 22.62
N GLU A 238 -38.78 -12.38 23.35
CA GLU A 238 -39.21 -13.19 24.49
C GLU A 238 -39.36 -14.67 24.11
#